data_AF-A0A8J3H4U5-F1
#
_entry.id   AF-A0A8J3H4U5-F1
#
_cell.length_a   1.000
_cell.length_b   1.000
_cell.length_c   1.000
_cell.angle_alpha   90.00
_cell.angle_beta   90.00
_cell.angle_gamma   90.00
#
_symmetry.space_group_name_H-M   'P 1'
#
loop_
_entity.id
_entity.type
_entity.pdbx_description
1 polymer ?
#
loop_
_entity_poly.entity_id
_entity_poly.type
_entity_poly.pdbx_seq_one_letter_code
_entity_poly.pdbx_strand_id
1 'polypeptide(L)'
;MADPLLVTAGLALGTFAIRLGGYLLGGALPATGPWARGLNALPGCLIAALLAVLLVQAGPAEWGAAALCAVVAVLTRSLPLTMLVGIGAVWLARTLI
;
A
#
# COMPACT_ATOMS: atom_id res chain seq x y z
N MET A 1 -14.29 27.58 -10.56
CA MET A 1 -13.65 27.21 -9.29
C MET A 1 -14.70 26.50 -8.47
N ALA A 2 -14.64 25.16 -8.34
CA ALA A 2 -15.58 24.46 -7.48
C ALA A 2 -15.29 24.84 -6.02
N ASP A 3 -16.32 25.11 -5.24
CA ASP A 3 -16.19 25.46 -3.83
C ASP A 3 -15.47 24.31 -3.09
N PRO A 4 -14.38 24.56 -2.34
CA PRO A 4 -13.62 23.50 -1.65
C PRO A 4 -14.51 22.58 -0.81
N LEU A 5 -15.55 23.16 -0.19
CA LEU A 5 -16.58 22.42 0.56
C LEU A 5 -17.28 21.36 -0.29
N LEU A 6 -17.60 21.67 -1.53
CA LEU A 6 -18.33 20.80 -2.45
C LEU A 6 -17.43 19.62 -2.89
N VAL A 7 -16.15 19.88 -3.11
CA VAL A 7 -15.14 18.84 -3.41
C VAL A 7 -14.92 17.93 -2.19
N THR A 8 -14.74 18.50 -1.00
CA THR A 8 -14.54 17.72 0.23
C THR A 8 -15.77 16.88 0.55
N ALA A 9 -16.98 17.44 0.42
CA ALA A 9 -18.22 16.70 0.62
C ALA A 9 -18.37 15.54 -0.37
N GLY A 10 -18.04 15.76 -1.65
CA GLY A 10 -18.04 14.72 -2.67
C GLY A 10 -17.05 13.59 -2.37
N LEU A 11 -15.81 13.92 -2.01
CA LEU A 11 -14.78 12.94 -1.62
C LEU A 11 -15.16 12.18 -0.35
N ALA A 12 -15.74 12.87 0.64
CA ALA A 12 -16.23 12.24 1.86
C ALA A 12 -17.34 11.23 1.54
N LEU A 13 -18.37 11.64 0.80
CA LEU A 13 -19.46 10.76 0.37
C LEU A 13 -18.94 9.55 -0.40
N GLY A 14 -18.03 9.74 -1.36
CA GLY A 14 -17.43 8.64 -2.11
C GLY A 14 -16.66 7.68 -1.22
N THR A 15 -15.86 8.20 -0.28
CA THR A 15 -15.08 7.38 0.66
C THR A 15 -15.98 6.54 1.56
N PHE A 16 -17.04 7.14 2.11
CA PHE A 16 -18.00 6.43 2.95
C PHE A 16 -18.82 5.43 2.15
N ALA A 17 -19.23 5.76 0.92
CA ALA A 17 -19.96 4.85 0.04
C ALA A 17 -19.12 3.60 -0.31
N ILE A 18 -17.84 3.77 -0.64
CA ILE A 18 -16.94 2.64 -0.94
C ILE A 18 -16.73 1.77 0.30
N ARG A 19 -16.51 2.38 1.47
CA ARG A 19 -16.36 1.63 2.73
C ARG A 19 -17.62 0.86 3.09
N LEU A 20 -18.78 1.51 2.98
CA LEU A 20 -20.07 0.89 3.25
C LEU A 20 -20.36 -0.25 2.25
N GLY A 21 -20.12 -0.01 0.97
CA GLY A 21 -20.26 -1.04 -0.08
C GLY A 21 -19.33 -2.23 0.17
N GLY A 22 -18.08 -1.98 0.53
CA GLY A 22 -17.12 -3.03 0.89
C GLY A 22 -17.53 -3.82 2.14
N TYR A 23 -18.12 -3.17 3.14
CA TYR A 23 -18.66 -3.85 4.32
C TYR A 23 -19.85 -4.75 3.98
N LEU A 24 -20.81 -4.24 3.20
CA LEU A 24 -22.01 -4.98 2.81
C LEU A 24 -21.67 -6.15 1.86
N LEU A 25 -20.85 -5.91 0.84
CA LEU A 25 -20.38 -6.95 -0.07
C LEU A 25 -19.44 -7.93 0.63
N GLY A 26 -18.66 -7.46 1.59
CA GLY A 26 -17.75 -8.25 2.39
C GLY A 26 -18.45 -9.40 3.12
N GLY A 27 -19.64 -9.12 3.68
CA GLY A 27 -20.48 -10.14 4.31
C GLY A 27 -21.08 -11.17 3.35
N ALA A 28 -21.17 -10.84 2.06
CA ALA A 28 -21.66 -11.75 1.02
C ALA A 28 -20.56 -12.64 0.41
N LEU A 29 -19.27 -12.38 0.73
CA LEU A 29 -18.16 -13.16 0.20
C LEU A 29 -18.09 -14.55 0.86
N PRO A 30 -17.69 -15.60 0.12
CA PRO A 30 -17.51 -16.93 0.68
C PRO A 30 -16.46 -16.93 1.79
N ALA A 31 -16.84 -17.39 2.99
CA ALA A 31 -15.92 -17.49 4.13
C ALA A 31 -15.00 -18.71 4.06
N THR A 32 -15.38 -19.74 3.29
CA THR A 32 -14.64 -21.01 3.19
C THR A 32 -14.42 -21.43 1.74
N GLY A 33 -13.47 -22.34 1.52
CA GLY A 33 -13.16 -22.90 0.20
C GLY A 33 -12.04 -22.19 -0.58
N PRO A 34 -11.81 -22.59 -1.84
CA PRO A 34 -10.71 -22.07 -2.65
C PRO A 34 -10.83 -20.57 -2.94
N TRP A 35 -12.05 -20.06 -3.17
CA TRP A 35 -12.31 -18.65 -3.43
C TRP A 35 -12.00 -17.76 -2.22
N ALA A 36 -12.37 -18.19 -1.00
CA ALA A 36 -12.04 -17.48 0.24
C ALA A 36 -10.52 -17.31 0.43
N ARG A 37 -9.74 -18.37 0.14
CA ARG A 37 -8.27 -18.31 0.20
C ARG A 37 -7.69 -17.33 -0.83
N GLY A 38 -8.22 -17.33 -2.05
CA GLY A 38 -7.82 -16.37 -3.08
C GLY A 38 -8.10 -14.93 -2.67
N LEU A 39 -9.30 -14.66 -2.19
CA LEU A 39 -9.72 -13.33 -1.73
C LEU A 39 -8.87 -12.83 -0.54
N ASN A 40 -8.55 -13.71 0.42
CA ASN A 40 -7.69 -13.38 1.55
C ASN A 40 -6.23 -13.12 1.16
N ALA A 41 -5.76 -13.68 0.03
CA ALA A 41 -4.42 -13.44 -0.50
C ALA A 41 -4.31 -12.14 -1.32
N LEU A 42 -5.43 -11.60 -1.81
CA LEU A 42 -5.45 -10.39 -2.64
C LEU A 42 -4.72 -9.19 -2.02
N PRO A 43 -4.90 -8.84 -0.73
CA PRO A 43 -4.24 -7.67 -0.16
C PRO A 43 -2.71 -7.74 -0.27
N GLY A 44 -2.14 -8.91 0.03
CA GLY A 44 -0.70 -9.13 -0.10
C GLY A 44 -0.23 -9.09 -1.55
N CYS A 45 -0.96 -9.75 -2.46
CA CYS A 45 -0.64 -9.75 -3.89
C CYS A 45 -0.74 -8.34 -4.50
N LEU A 46 -1.73 -7.54 -4.11
CA LEU A 46 -1.88 -6.16 -4.58
C LEU A 46 -0.70 -5.29 -4.14
N ILE A 47 -0.29 -5.40 -2.88
CA ILE A 47 0.89 -4.67 -2.36
C ILE A 47 2.14 -5.08 -3.15
N ALA A 48 2.34 -6.39 -3.37
CA ALA A 48 3.49 -6.88 -4.12
C ALA A 48 3.49 -6.41 -5.59
N ALA A 49 2.33 -6.45 -6.26
CA ALA A 49 2.18 -5.99 -7.63
C ALA A 49 2.43 -4.48 -7.76
N LEU A 50 1.86 -3.68 -6.85
CA LEU A 50 2.10 -2.24 -6.81
C LEU A 50 3.57 -1.92 -6.57
N LEU A 51 4.19 -2.57 -5.58
CA LEU A 51 5.61 -2.39 -5.29
C LEU A 51 6.48 -2.76 -6.50
N ALA A 52 6.18 -3.87 -7.18
CA ALA A 52 6.90 -4.28 -8.37
C ALA A 52 6.82 -3.20 -9.47
N VAL A 53 5.62 -2.66 -9.74
CA VAL A 53 5.44 -1.60 -10.75
C VAL A 53 6.17 -0.32 -10.34
N LEU A 54 6.11 0.05 -9.06
CA LEU A 54 6.83 1.23 -8.54
C LEU A 54 8.35 1.05 -8.70
N LEU A 55 8.88 -0.14 -8.43
CA LEU A 55 10.31 -0.43 -8.59
C LEU A 55 10.75 -0.45 -10.05
N VAL A 56 9.93 -0.92 -10.97
CA VAL A 56 10.23 -0.85 -12.41
C VAL A 56 10.41 0.60 -12.87
N GLN A 57 9.66 1.55 -12.30
CA GLN A 57 9.78 2.97 -12.59
C GLN A 57 10.85 3.68 -11.75
N ALA A 58 11.45 2.98 -10.78
CA ALA A 58 12.37 3.53 -9.81
C ALA A 58 13.81 3.54 -10.31
N GLY A 59 14.59 4.52 -9.85
CA GLY A 59 16.02 4.64 -10.12
C GLY A 59 16.88 3.69 -9.28
N PRO A 60 18.17 3.54 -9.61
CA PRO A 60 19.08 2.61 -8.93
C PRO A 60 19.21 2.88 -7.41
N ALA A 61 19.10 4.14 -6.98
CA ALA A 61 19.13 4.50 -5.56
C ALA A 61 17.89 3.98 -4.80
N GLU A 62 16.72 4.03 -5.44
CA GLU A 62 15.45 3.56 -4.86
C GLU A 62 15.40 2.03 -4.80
N TRP A 63 16.02 1.33 -5.76
CA TRP A 63 16.25 -0.12 -5.67
C TRP A 63 17.14 -0.50 -4.47
N GLY A 64 18.20 0.28 -4.21
CA GLY A 64 19.04 0.10 -3.02
C GLY A 64 18.25 0.28 -1.71
N ALA A 65 17.42 1.32 -1.63
CA ALA A 65 16.53 1.55 -0.49
C ALA A 65 15.52 0.40 -0.30
N ALA A 66 14.93 -0.10 -1.39
CA ALA A 66 13.98 -1.22 -1.34
C ALA A 66 14.63 -2.52 -0.88
N ALA A 67 15.85 -2.81 -1.34
CA ALA A 67 16.62 -3.97 -0.88
C ALA A 67 16.93 -3.87 0.63
N LEU A 68 17.32 -2.68 1.10
CA LEU A 68 17.56 -2.44 2.52
C LEU A 68 16.29 -2.65 3.36
N CYS A 69 15.15 -2.12 2.90
CA CYS A 69 13.85 -2.37 3.52
C CYS A 69 13.52 -3.86 3.58
N ALA A 70 13.77 -4.61 2.52
CA ALA A 70 13.51 -6.05 2.48
C ALA A 70 14.37 -6.81 3.50
N VAL A 71 15.65 -6.47 3.61
CA VAL A 71 16.55 -7.07 4.61
C VAL A 71 16.05 -6.79 6.04
N VAL A 72 15.72 -5.54 6.35
CA VAL A 72 15.19 -5.18 7.67
C VAL A 72 13.84 -5.83 7.93
N ALA A 73 12.98 -5.94 6.93
CA ALA A 73 11.68 -6.62 7.07
C ALA A 73 11.84 -8.08 7.46
N VAL A 74 12.76 -8.78 6.80
CA VAL A 74 13.03 -10.21 7.04
C VAL A 74 13.66 -10.42 8.42
N LEU A 75 14.60 -9.57 8.82
CA LEU A 75 15.32 -9.72 10.09
C LEU A 75 14.48 -9.31 11.30
N THR A 76 13.79 -8.16 11.24
CA THR A 76 13.13 -7.60 12.41
C THR A 76 11.66 -7.97 12.50
N ARG A 77 11.04 -8.40 11.38
CA ARG A 77 9.59 -8.69 11.27
C ARG A 77 8.71 -7.56 11.84
N SER A 78 9.22 -6.34 11.84
CA SER A 78 8.55 -5.17 12.42
C SER A 78 8.30 -4.11 11.35
N LEU A 79 7.04 -3.77 11.16
CA LEU A 79 6.59 -2.75 10.21
C LEU A 79 7.10 -1.34 10.56
N PRO A 80 7.15 -0.91 11.84
CA PRO A 80 7.61 0.44 12.16
C PRO A 80 9.08 0.66 11.79
N LEU A 81 9.96 -0.29 12.10
CA LEU A 81 11.39 -0.16 11.81
C LEU A 81 11.67 -0.20 10.32
N THR A 82 10.96 -1.05 9.57
CA THR A 82 11.08 -1.08 8.10
C THR A 82 10.65 0.23 7.46
N MET A 83 9.57 0.84 7.93
CA MET A 83 9.15 2.16 7.43
C MET A 83 10.20 3.24 7.72
N LEU A 84 10.74 3.29 8.95
CA LEU A 84 11.78 4.27 9.30
C LEU A 84 13.03 4.12 8.44
N VAL A 85 13.48 2.88 8.21
CA VAL A 85 14.63 2.60 7.36
C VAL A 85 14.36 3.01 5.91
N GLY A 86 13.18 2.71 5.37
CA GLY A 86 12.84 3.09 4.01
C GLY A 86 12.76 4.60 3.79
N ILE A 87 12.09 5.31 4.70
CA ILE A 87 12.02 6.77 4.68
C ILE A 87 13.43 7.37 4.76
N GLY A 88 14.25 6.90 5.70
CA GLY A 88 15.62 7.36 5.88
C GLY A 88 16.50 7.10 4.65
N ALA A 89 16.40 5.91 4.05
CA ALA A 89 17.17 5.54 2.88
C ALA A 89 16.79 6.37 1.65
N VAL A 90 15.50 6.59 1.39
CA VAL A 90 15.03 7.44 0.28
C VAL A 90 15.40 8.91 0.51
N TRP A 91 15.26 9.40 1.74
CA TRP A 91 15.65 10.76 2.10
C TRP A 91 17.15 11.00 1.90
N LEU A 92 18.01 10.07 2.32
CA LEU A 92 19.45 10.12 2.06
C LEU A 92 19.76 10.05 0.57
N ALA A 93 19.12 9.14 -0.16
CA ALA A 93 19.32 9.01 -1.61
C ALA A 93 18.98 10.31 -2.36
N ARG A 94 17.90 10.99 -1.96
CA ARG A 94 17.46 12.24 -2.60
C ARG A 94 18.24 13.48 -2.14
N THR A 95 18.94 13.42 -1.02
CA THR A 95 19.78 14.55 -0.54
C THR A 95 21.21 14.48 -1.04
N LEU A 96 21.71 13.28 -1.38
CA LEU A 96 23.06 13.06 -1.88
C LEU A 96 23.18 13.08 -3.42
N ILE A 97 22.07 12.99 -4.14
CA ILE A 97 21.96 13.00 -5.62
C ILE A 97 21.21 14.28 -6.04
#